data_AF-A0A954UIY5-F1
#
_entry.id   AF-A0A954UIY5-F1
#
_cell.length_a   1.000
_cell.length_b   1.000
_cell.length_c   1.000
_cell.angle_alpha   90.00
_cell.angle_beta   90.00
_cell.angle_gamma   90.00
#
_symmetry.space_group_name_H-M   'P 1'
#
loop_
_entity.id
_entity.type
_entity.pdbx_description
1 polymer ?
#
loop_
_entity_poly.entity_id
_entity_poly.type
_entity_poly.pdbx_seq_one_letter_code
_entity_poly.pdbx_strand_id
1 'polypeptide(L)'
;MKMSRKFFLACSMMLLSAAVSQAQLVDITRPGDAIKLVNGTSDGDGSDGAPPAGEVESHVIDDVGQKYLNFLDLNSGFAVTPSANPSNLPVVGLRLYTANDAVERDPASYELSGSNDGLDGPWTMISSGDLSLPSERTAGGDAVMINPDGTVVGDAYFQQVLFGNSASYTHYQLTF
;
A
#
# COMPACT_ATOMS: atom_id res chain seq x y z
N MET A 1 -61.27 35.00 -39.69
CA MET A 1 -60.01 35.39 -39.03
C MET A 1 -59.33 34.12 -38.53
N LYS A 2 -58.07 33.92 -38.95
CA LYS A 2 -57.22 32.73 -38.70
C LYS A 2 -56.97 32.50 -37.20
N MET A 3 -56.87 31.24 -36.77
CA MET A 3 -55.68 30.78 -36.02
C MET A 3 -55.63 29.25 -35.89
N SER A 4 -54.60 28.67 -36.47
CA SER A 4 -54.19 27.27 -36.34
C SER A 4 -53.43 27.06 -35.03
N ARG A 5 -53.84 26.09 -34.22
CA ARG A 5 -53.06 25.63 -33.06
C ARG A 5 -52.07 24.56 -33.52
N LYS A 6 -50.80 24.97 -33.60
CA LYS A 6 -49.67 24.07 -33.87
C LYS A 6 -49.43 23.17 -32.66
N PHE A 7 -49.53 21.86 -32.85
CA PHE A 7 -49.06 20.87 -31.89
C PHE A 7 -47.52 20.88 -31.91
N PHE A 8 -46.89 21.23 -30.79
CA PHE A 8 -45.47 20.96 -30.57
C PHE A 8 -45.37 19.77 -29.62
N LEU A 9 -44.95 18.63 -30.14
CA LEU A 9 -44.55 17.48 -29.32
C LEU A 9 -43.07 17.69 -28.98
N ALA A 10 -42.80 18.12 -27.75
CA ALA A 10 -41.44 18.15 -27.23
C ALA A 10 -41.05 16.74 -26.78
N CYS A 11 -40.23 16.06 -27.58
CA CYS A 11 -39.56 14.82 -27.18
C CYS A 11 -38.42 15.21 -26.23
N SER A 12 -38.63 15.05 -24.92
CA SER A 12 -37.58 15.25 -23.91
C SER A 12 -36.63 14.05 -23.96
N MET A 13 -35.46 14.25 -24.56
CA MET A 13 -34.37 13.28 -24.52
C MET A 13 -33.74 13.37 -23.13
N MET A 14 -34.15 12.48 -22.24
CA MET A 14 -33.55 12.33 -20.92
C MET A 14 -32.12 11.81 -21.11
N LEU A 15 -31.14 12.70 -21.01
CA LEU A 15 -29.72 12.36 -20.92
C LEU A 15 -29.50 11.62 -19.60
N LEU A 16 -29.41 10.30 -19.66
CA LEU A 16 -28.96 9.47 -18.55
C LEU A 16 -27.44 9.67 -18.42
N SER A 17 -27.01 10.57 -17.53
CA SER A 17 -25.59 10.64 -17.17
C SER A 17 -25.24 9.37 -16.40
N ALA A 18 -24.56 8.42 -17.04
CA ALA A 18 -23.91 7.34 -16.33
C ALA A 18 -22.81 7.96 -15.46
N ALA A 19 -23.02 7.98 -14.15
CA ALA A 19 -21.93 8.24 -13.21
C ALA A 19 -20.92 7.10 -13.37
N VAL A 20 -19.75 7.40 -13.92
CA VAL A 20 -18.63 6.46 -13.92
C VAL A 20 -18.15 6.39 -12.47
N SER A 21 -18.41 5.27 -11.79
CA SER A 21 -17.76 4.97 -10.52
C SER A 21 -16.28 4.78 -10.80
N GLN A 22 -15.44 5.71 -10.32
CA GLN A 22 -14.00 5.50 -10.33
C GLN A 22 -13.69 4.32 -9.41
N ALA A 23 -12.87 3.37 -9.86
CA ALA A 23 -12.38 2.32 -8.98
C ALA A 23 -11.52 2.97 -7.89
N GLN A 24 -11.97 2.88 -6.64
CA GLN A 24 -11.20 3.36 -5.50
C GLN A 24 -10.16 2.30 -5.13
N LEU A 25 -8.91 2.72 -4.95
CA LEU A 25 -7.89 1.88 -4.32
C LEU A 25 -8.23 1.76 -2.84
N VAL A 26 -8.25 0.53 -2.34
CA VAL A 26 -8.55 0.23 -0.94
C VAL A 26 -7.36 -0.54 -0.38
N ASP A 27 -6.93 -0.16 0.81
CA ASP A 27 -5.93 -0.94 1.54
C ASP A 27 -6.52 -2.29 1.94
N ILE A 28 -5.81 -3.36 1.60
CA ILE A 28 -6.18 -4.74 1.90
C ILE A 28 -5.58 -5.25 3.21
N THR A 29 -4.66 -4.51 3.82
CA THR A 29 -3.98 -4.87 5.06
C THR A 29 -4.69 -4.30 6.28
N ARG A 30 -4.58 -4.94 7.43
CA ARG A 30 -5.16 -4.49 8.69
C ARG A 30 -4.19 -4.72 9.86
N PRO A 31 -4.27 -3.89 10.91
CA PRO A 31 -3.59 -4.17 12.16
C PRO A 31 -3.98 -5.57 12.67
N GLY A 32 -2.97 -6.40 12.91
CA GLY A 32 -3.15 -7.79 13.35
C GLY A 32 -3.23 -8.83 12.24
N ASP A 33 -3.06 -8.45 10.96
CA ASP A 33 -2.82 -9.42 9.89
C ASP A 33 -1.61 -10.30 10.21
N ALA A 34 -1.68 -11.56 9.77
CA ALA A 34 -0.57 -12.48 9.97
C ALA A 34 0.64 -12.01 9.15
N ILE A 35 1.68 -11.60 9.85
CA ILE A 35 2.92 -11.07 9.28
C ILE A 35 4.10 -11.94 9.72
N LYS A 36 5.09 -12.05 8.83
CA LYS A 36 6.33 -12.78 9.06
C LYS A 36 7.50 -11.90 8.62
N LEU A 37 8.47 -11.74 9.52
CA LEU A 37 9.75 -11.11 9.21
C LEU A 37 10.46 -11.83 8.05
N VAL A 38 10.94 -11.05 7.09
CA VAL A 38 11.88 -11.51 6.05
C VAL A 38 13.22 -10.86 6.36
N ASN A 39 14.17 -11.70 6.79
CA ASN A 39 15.53 -11.25 7.03
C ASN A 39 16.29 -11.14 5.71
N GLY A 40 16.96 -10.01 5.52
CA GLY A 40 17.93 -9.83 4.46
C GLY A 40 19.34 -10.20 4.92
N THR A 41 20.32 -9.44 4.46
CA THR A 41 21.73 -9.57 4.81
C THR A 41 22.34 -8.19 5.03
N SER A 42 23.14 -7.99 6.07
CA SER A 42 23.84 -6.72 6.33
C SER A 42 24.76 -6.31 5.16
N ASP A 43 24.78 -5.01 4.85
CA ASP A 43 25.67 -4.38 3.87
C ASP A 43 27.11 -4.13 4.40
N GLY A 44 27.34 -4.36 5.71
CA GLY A 44 28.62 -4.15 6.37
C GLY A 44 28.84 -2.73 6.93
N ASP A 45 27.81 -1.90 7.07
CA ASP A 45 27.87 -0.58 7.71
C ASP A 45 28.12 -0.62 9.23
N GLY A 46 28.07 -1.81 9.84
CA GLY A 46 28.25 -2.03 11.28
C GLY A 46 26.93 -2.10 12.07
N SER A 47 25.81 -1.85 11.41
CA SER A 47 24.47 -2.17 11.88
C SER A 47 24.11 -3.59 11.43
N ASP A 48 23.68 -4.43 12.37
CA ASP A 48 23.29 -5.81 12.05
C ASP A 48 22.29 -6.33 13.09
N GLY A 49 21.56 -7.37 12.72
CA GLY A 49 20.67 -8.11 13.59
C GLY A 49 19.18 -7.86 13.33
N ALA A 50 18.38 -8.54 14.16
CA ALA A 50 16.94 -8.48 14.08
C ALA A 50 16.39 -7.07 14.38
N PRO A 51 15.15 -6.76 13.94
CA PRO A 51 14.47 -5.53 14.28
C PRO A 51 14.54 -5.20 15.79
N PRO A 52 14.86 -3.96 16.18
CA PRO A 52 14.91 -3.58 17.58
C PRO A 52 13.52 -3.60 18.22
N ALA A 53 13.47 -3.75 19.54
CA ALA A 53 12.21 -3.79 20.28
C ALA A 53 11.39 -2.51 20.05
N GLY A 54 10.14 -2.67 19.59
CA GLY A 54 9.26 -1.54 19.27
C GLY A 54 9.43 -0.96 17.87
N GLU A 55 10.24 -1.59 17.01
CA GLU A 55 10.38 -1.22 15.59
C GLU A 55 10.28 -2.47 14.70
N VAL A 56 9.34 -3.35 15.04
CA VAL A 56 9.18 -4.70 14.48
C VAL A 56 8.28 -4.70 13.25
N GLU A 57 8.27 -5.80 12.50
CA GLU A 57 7.57 -5.94 11.22
C GLU A 57 6.07 -5.67 11.32
N SER A 58 5.43 -5.90 12.48
CA SER A 58 4.01 -5.61 12.64
C SER A 58 3.66 -4.11 12.51
N HIS A 59 4.63 -3.21 12.64
CA HIS A 59 4.42 -1.78 12.48
C HIS A 59 4.37 -1.32 11.00
N VAL A 60 4.54 -2.21 10.03
CA VAL A 60 4.40 -1.83 8.60
C VAL A 60 2.95 -1.63 8.16
N ILE A 61 1.98 -2.12 8.94
CA ILE A 61 0.55 -2.18 8.61
C ILE A 61 -0.36 -2.02 9.85
N ASP A 62 0.07 -1.21 10.82
CA ASP A 62 -0.66 -0.99 12.09
C ASP A 62 -1.55 0.26 12.09
N ASP A 63 -1.79 0.85 10.92
CA ASP A 63 -2.64 2.04 10.70
C ASP A 63 -2.18 3.30 11.46
N VAL A 64 -0.95 3.34 11.97
CA VAL A 64 -0.37 4.49 12.68
C VAL A 64 1.04 4.82 12.20
N GLY A 65 1.63 5.91 12.70
CA GLY A 65 2.99 6.35 12.32
C GLY A 65 4.11 5.58 13.01
N GLN A 66 3.87 4.38 13.56
CA GLN A 66 4.95 3.56 14.10
C GLN A 66 5.85 3.09 12.96
N LYS A 67 7.12 2.80 13.28
CA LYS A 67 8.09 2.41 12.26
C LYS A 67 8.51 0.96 12.42
N TYR A 68 8.92 0.39 11.30
CA TYR A 68 9.67 -0.85 11.20
C TYR A 68 11.11 -0.51 10.82
N LEU A 69 12.07 -1.16 11.47
CA LEU A 69 13.49 -1.05 11.17
C LEU A 69 14.13 -2.43 11.15
N ASN A 70 14.90 -2.73 10.11
CA ASN A 70 15.66 -3.97 10.00
C ASN A 70 17.11 -3.64 9.62
N PHE A 71 18.06 -4.11 10.42
CA PHE A 71 19.50 -3.89 10.17
C PHE A 71 20.12 -4.95 9.27
N LEU A 72 19.39 -6.02 8.95
CA LEU A 72 19.73 -6.94 7.85
C LEU A 72 19.26 -6.36 6.52
N ASP A 73 19.59 -5.09 6.28
CA ASP A 73 19.15 -4.20 5.20
C ASP A 73 18.84 -4.84 3.85
N LEU A 74 19.81 -5.45 3.16
CA LEU A 74 19.67 -5.87 1.76
C LEU A 74 18.73 -7.06 1.65
N ASN A 75 17.64 -6.89 0.89
CA ASN A 75 16.56 -7.86 0.72
C ASN A 75 15.79 -8.16 2.02
N SER A 76 15.84 -7.26 3.01
CA SER A 76 14.95 -7.34 4.17
C SER A 76 13.53 -6.93 3.81
N GLY A 77 12.58 -7.35 4.64
CA GLY A 77 11.20 -6.95 4.47
C GLY A 77 10.25 -7.78 5.32
N PHE A 78 9.08 -8.08 4.76
CA PHE A 78 8.06 -8.88 5.43
C PHE A 78 7.21 -9.65 4.43
N ALA A 79 6.57 -10.71 4.91
CA ALA A 79 5.49 -11.40 4.24
C ALA A 79 4.20 -11.24 5.05
N VAL A 80 3.07 -11.03 4.38
CA VAL A 80 1.77 -10.76 5.01
C VAL A 80 0.67 -11.61 4.38
N THR A 81 -0.30 -12.01 5.21
CA THR A 81 -1.60 -12.56 4.79
C THR A 81 -2.68 -11.51 5.07
N PRO A 82 -3.07 -10.70 4.06
CA PRO A 82 -4.01 -9.61 4.29
C PRO A 82 -5.41 -10.13 4.58
N SER A 83 -6.06 -9.64 5.65
CA SER A 83 -7.42 -10.06 6.00
C SER A 83 -8.52 -9.26 5.28
N ALA A 84 -8.19 -8.07 4.74
CA ALA A 84 -9.15 -7.19 4.10
C ALA A 84 -9.14 -7.25 2.57
N ASN A 85 -8.93 -8.45 2.00
CA ASN A 85 -9.16 -8.73 0.58
C ASN A 85 -10.20 -9.85 0.33
N PRO A 86 -11.45 -9.71 0.80
CA PRO A 86 -12.45 -10.79 0.72
C PRO A 86 -12.84 -11.15 -0.72
N SER A 87 -12.63 -10.24 -1.67
CA SER A 87 -12.91 -10.45 -3.09
C SER A 87 -11.71 -10.97 -3.88
N ASN A 88 -10.57 -11.22 -3.22
CA ASN A 88 -9.31 -11.63 -3.84
C ASN A 88 -8.99 -10.79 -5.08
N LEU A 89 -9.10 -9.46 -4.94
CA LEU A 89 -8.77 -8.53 -6.00
C LEU A 89 -7.24 -8.46 -6.18
N PRO A 90 -6.74 -8.23 -7.40
CA PRO A 90 -5.31 -8.07 -7.63
C PRO A 90 -4.82 -6.82 -6.90
N VAL A 91 -3.69 -6.95 -6.21
CA VAL A 91 -2.95 -5.79 -5.70
C VAL A 91 -2.30 -5.08 -6.88
N VAL A 92 -2.57 -3.78 -7.02
CA VAL A 92 -2.13 -2.94 -8.15
C VAL A 92 -1.29 -1.74 -7.73
N GLY A 93 -0.93 -1.69 -6.45
CA GLY A 93 -0.13 -0.62 -5.90
C GLY A 93 0.27 -0.90 -4.46
N LEU A 94 1.22 -0.10 -4.00
CA LEU A 94 1.65 -0.03 -2.62
C LEU A 94 1.83 1.44 -2.24
N ARG A 95 1.77 1.73 -0.95
CA ARG A 95 2.05 3.05 -0.39
C ARG A 95 3.00 2.90 0.77
N LEU A 96 4.14 3.57 0.69
CA LEU A 96 5.20 3.53 1.70
C LEU A 96 5.24 4.89 2.38
N TYR A 97 5.11 4.91 3.70
CA TYR A 97 5.29 6.11 4.51
C TYR A 97 6.74 6.17 4.99
N THR A 98 7.33 7.37 4.99
CA THR A 98 8.65 7.60 5.60
C THR A 98 8.56 7.37 7.10
N ALA A 99 9.63 6.87 7.73
CA ALA A 99 9.69 6.78 9.20
C ALA A 99 9.98 8.15 9.84
N ASN A 100 10.27 8.19 11.14
CA ASN A 100 10.33 9.45 11.90
C ASN A 100 11.75 10.00 12.16
N ASP A 101 12.80 9.39 11.62
CA ASP A 101 14.17 9.60 12.12
C ASP A 101 15.23 10.00 11.07
N ALA A 102 15.43 9.25 9.98
CA ALA A 102 16.56 9.43 9.08
C ALA A 102 16.25 9.01 7.63
N VAL A 103 16.52 9.89 6.66
CA VAL A 103 16.29 9.66 5.21
C VAL A 103 17.23 8.60 4.66
N GLU A 104 18.42 8.48 5.24
CA GLU A 104 19.47 7.55 4.83
C GLU A 104 19.09 6.09 5.07
N ARG A 105 18.03 5.83 5.85
CA ARG A 105 17.48 4.49 6.11
C ARG A 105 16.21 4.19 5.33
N ASP A 106 15.80 5.10 4.46
CA ASP A 106 14.69 4.84 3.56
C ASP A 106 15.12 3.81 2.51
N PRO A 107 14.27 2.85 2.15
CA PRO A 107 14.61 1.86 1.13
C PRO A 107 14.80 2.53 -0.24
N ALA A 108 15.82 2.10 -0.97
CA ALA A 108 16.14 2.64 -2.29
C ALA A 108 15.34 1.97 -3.43
N SER A 109 14.89 0.73 -3.22
CA SER A 109 14.17 -0.08 -4.18
C SER A 109 13.16 -0.99 -3.47
N TYR A 110 12.28 -1.64 -4.23
CA TYR A 110 11.42 -2.68 -3.69
C TYR A 110 11.26 -3.85 -4.68
N GLU A 111 10.90 -5.00 -4.14
CA GLU A 111 10.28 -6.11 -4.87
C GLU A 111 9.03 -6.57 -4.13
N LEU A 112 7.89 -6.55 -4.81
CA LEU A 112 6.63 -7.12 -4.37
C LEU A 112 6.37 -8.43 -5.11
N SER A 113 6.16 -9.49 -4.34
CA SER A 113 5.83 -10.83 -4.81
C SER A 113 4.56 -11.36 -4.15
N GLY A 114 3.90 -12.33 -4.80
CA GLY A 114 2.67 -12.96 -4.31
C GLY A 114 2.76 -14.49 -4.25
N SER A 115 2.01 -15.08 -3.33
CA SER A 115 1.84 -16.54 -3.20
C SER A 115 0.40 -16.90 -2.83
N ASN A 116 -0.01 -18.11 -3.21
CA ASN A 116 -1.28 -18.72 -2.79
C ASN A 116 -1.06 -19.97 -1.90
N ASP A 117 0.19 -20.25 -1.52
CA ASP A 117 0.56 -21.45 -0.76
C ASP A 117 0.84 -21.16 0.72
N GLY A 118 1.33 -19.95 1.04
CA GLY A 118 1.52 -19.51 2.41
C GLY A 118 2.51 -18.35 2.56
N LEU A 119 2.82 -18.00 3.81
CA LEU A 119 3.82 -17.00 4.18
C LEU A 119 5.28 -17.43 3.91
N ASP A 120 5.48 -18.65 3.41
CA ASP A 120 6.79 -19.22 3.03
C ASP A 120 6.99 -19.28 1.51
N GLY A 121 6.02 -18.78 0.74
CA GLY A 121 6.01 -18.93 -0.71
C GLY A 121 5.57 -20.34 -1.16
N PRO A 122 5.93 -20.77 -2.39
CA PRO A 122 6.79 -20.08 -3.35
C PRO A 122 6.23 -18.73 -3.82
N TRP A 123 7.13 -17.82 -4.17
CA TRP A 123 6.82 -16.44 -4.54
C TRP A 123 6.84 -16.24 -6.05
N THR A 124 5.85 -15.50 -6.56
CA THR A 124 5.82 -15.00 -7.94
C THR A 124 5.94 -13.49 -7.92
N MET A 125 6.98 -12.95 -8.57
CA MET A 125 7.18 -11.51 -8.66
C MET A 125 6.00 -10.82 -9.34
N ILE A 126 5.48 -9.78 -8.70
CA ILE A 126 4.40 -8.91 -9.20
C ILE A 126 5.00 -7.65 -9.78
N SER A 127 5.85 -6.96 -9.01
CA SER A 127 6.46 -5.69 -9.41
C SER A 127 7.75 -5.43 -8.64
N SER A 128 8.67 -4.71 -9.26
CA SER A 128 9.88 -4.19 -8.61
C SER A 128 10.27 -2.84 -9.23
N GLY A 129 11.05 -2.06 -8.51
CA GLY A 129 11.56 -0.80 -9.03
C GLY A 129 12.19 0.10 -7.97
N ASP A 130 12.69 1.24 -8.44
CA ASP A 130 13.32 2.24 -7.60
C ASP A 130 12.28 3.05 -6.79
N LEU A 131 12.68 3.46 -5.60
CA LEU A 131 11.93 4.35 -4.72
C LEU A 131 12.54 5.75 -4.72
N SER A 132 11.72 6.73 -4.44
CA SER A 132 12.07 8.15 -4.34
C SER A 132 11.20 8.78 -3.27
N LEU A 133 11.39 8.30 -2.05
CA LEU A 133 10.64 8.74 -0.87
C LEU A 133 10.90 10.23 -0.58
N PRO A 134 9.90 10.99 -0.08
CA PRO A 134 10.09 12.38 0.32
C PRO A 134 11.14 12.52 1.44
N SER A 135 11.80 13.68 1.50
CA SER A 135 12.76 13.97 2.58
C SER A 135 12.10 14.24 3.93
N GLU A 136 10.82 14.63 3.90
CA GLU A 136 10.00 14.89 5.07
C GLU A 136 9.66 13.59 5.83
N ARG A 137 9.59 13.69 7.16
CA ARG A 137 9.44 12.53 8.05
C ARG A 137 8.04 12.47 8.65
N THR A 138 7.40 11.31 8.56
CA THR A 138 6.13 11.05 9.22
C THR A 138 6.31 11.11 10.73
N ALA A 139 5.40 11.76 11.44
CA ALA A 139 5.45 11.79 12.89
C ALA A 139 5.26 10.37 13.47
N GLY A 140 6.10 10.01 14.44
CA GLY A 140 6.12 8.66 15.01
C GLY A 140 4.93 8.34 15.90
N GLY A 141 4.52 7.07 15.92
CA GLY A 141 3.49 6.54 16.83
C GLY A 141 2.08 7.05 16.53
N ASP A 142 1.27 7.18 17.59
CA ASP A 142 -0.16 7.54 17.50
C ASP A 142 -0.43 9.01 17.12
N ALA A 143 0.62 9.78 16.84
CA ALA A 143 0.47 11.14 16.31
C ALA A 143 -0.08 11.14 14.87
N VAL A 144 0.00 10.00 14.19
CA VAL A 144 -0.49 9.78 12.83
C VAL A 144 -1.47 8.61 12.85
N MET A 145 -2.60 8.79 12.17
CA MET A 145 -3.55 7.72 11.85
C MET A 145 -3.63 7.59 10.33
N ILE A 146 -3.41 6.39 9.81
CA ILE A 146 -3.54 6.04 8.40
C ILE A 146 -4.80 5.20 8.26
N ASN A 147 -5.83 5.74 7.62
CA ASN A 147 -7.08 5.04 7.44
C ASN A 147 -7.01 4.08 6.25
N PRO A 148 -7.74 2.94 6.28
CA PRO A 148 -7.81 1.99 5.17
C PRO A 148 -8.29 2.53 3.81
N ASP A 149 -8.99 3.68 3.82
CA ASP A 149 -9.40 4.38 2.59
C ASP A 149 -8.29 5.27 2.00
N GLY A 150 -7.12 5.26 2.63
CA GLY A 150 -5.95 6.03 2.25
C GLY A 150 -5.95 7.48 2.76
N THR A 151 -6.93 7.89 3.55
CA THR A 151 -6.91 9.20 4.23
C THR A 151 -5.98 9.16 5.45
N VAL A 152 -5.41 10.31 5.81
CA VAL A 152 -4.46 10.41 6.92
C VAL A 152 -4.86 11.55 7.85
N VAL A 153 -4.71 11.32 9.15
CA VAL A 153 -4.76 12.36 10.20
C VAL A 153 -3.36 12.51 10.79
N GLY A 154 -2.81 13.73 10.79
CA GLY A 154 -1.45 14.01 11.24
C GLY A 154 -0.48 14.25 10.08
N ASP A 155 0.78 14.51 10.42
CA ASP A 155 1.84 14.77 9.45
C ASP A 155 2.45 13.45 8.98
N ALA A 156 2.07 13.01 7.78
CA ALA A 156 2.63 11.83 7.13
C ALA A 156 3.05 12.11 5.70
N TYR A 157 4.17 11.51 5.30
CA TYR A 157 4.77 11.70 3.99
C TYR A 157 5.01 10.33 3.38
N PHE A 158 4.60 10.16 2.12
CA PHE A 158 4.60 8.86 1.49
C PHE A 158 4.96 8.92 0.02
N GLN A 159 5.38 7.77 -0.50
CA GLN A 159 5.37 7.49 -1.93
C GLN A 159 4.31 6.43 -2.21
N GLN A 160 3.46 6.68 -3.21
CA GLN A 160 2.57 5.67 -3.76
C GLN A 160 3.14 5.17 -5.08
N VAL A 161 3.25 3.85 -5.20
CA VAL A 161 3.69 3.18 -6.44
C VAL A 161 2.52 2.39 -6.99
N LEU A 162 2.19 2.62 -8.26
CA LEU A 162 1.14 1.89 -8.97
C LEU A 162 1.79 1.04 -10.06
N PHE A 163 1.29 -0.17 -10.24
CA PHE A 163 1.80 -1.13 -11.23
C PHE A 163 0.66 -1.94 -11.85
N GLY A 164 0.93 -2.49 -13.02
CA GLY A 164 0.00 -3.39 -13.70
C GLY A 164 0.06 -4.78 -13.07
N ASN A 165 -1.07 -5.26 -12.55
CA ASN A 165 -1.22 -6.63 -12.10
C ASN A 165 -2.65 -7.11 -12.36
N SER A 166 -2.79 -8.34 -12.86
CA SER A 166 -4.06 -9.02 -13.08
C SER A 166 -4.19 -10.33 -12.31
N ALA A 167 -3.13 -10.75 -11.61
CA ALA A 167 -3.11 -11.93 -10.78
C ALA A 167 -3.45 -11.58 -9.33
N SER A 168 -4.18 -12.45 -8.66
CA SER A 168 -4.54 -12.29 -7.25
C SER A 168 -3.83 -13.33 -6.40
N TYR A 169 -3.37 -12.89 -5.24
CA TYR A 169 -2.65 -13.71 -4.27
C TYR A 169 -3.25 -13.55 -2.87
N THR A 170 -3.18 -14.60 -2.05
CA THR A 170 -3.61 -14.58 -0.65
C THR A 170 -2.49 -14.19 0.31
N HIS A 171 -1.23 -14.26 -0.14
CA HIS A 171 -0.05 -13.86 0.60
C HIS A 171 0.82 -12.95 -0.27
N TYR A 172 1.46 -11.97 0.35
CA TYR A 172 2.36 -11.04 -0.33
C TYR A 172 3.67 -10.95 0.43
N GLN A 173 4.77 -10.83 -0.29
CA GLN A 173 6.10 -10.54 0.24
C GLN A 173 6.58 -9.22 -0.35
N LEU A 174 6.98 -8.28 0.51
CA LEU A 174 7.62 -7.03 0.11
C LEU A 174 9.03 -7.01 0.71
N THR A 175 10.03 -6.87 -0.15
CA THR A 175 11.44 -6.73 0.23
C THR A 175 12.06 -5.47 -0.36
N PHE A 176 13.16 -5.00 0.23
CA PHE A 176 13.83 -3.74 -0.09
C PHE A 176 15.30 -3.92 -0.46
#